data_AF-A0A3M7MBI7-F1
#
_entry.id   AF-A0A3M7MBI7-F1
#
_cell.length_a   1.000
_cell.length_b   1.000
_cell.length_c   1.000
_cell.angle_alpha   90.00
_cell.angle_beta   90.00
_cell.angle_gamma   90.00
#
_symmetry.space_group_name_H-M   'P 1'
#
loop_
_entity.id
_entity.type
_entity.pdbx_description
1 polymer ?
#
loop_
_entity_poly.entity_id
_entity_poly.type
_entity_poly.pdbx_seq_one_letter_code
_entity_poly.pdbx_strand_id
1 'polypeptide(L)'
;MSSAIGLEVIPQQEASTIEKDKGEKDKGEKDKGEKVKTQSKLHGPHIIKFNCKDALRRGNSGVRPQRVYRYSHEKNGTLSKHVSRVRHDTHPDNLGLILLEGNAFQSKATLKTEDDLNPRTYFAALSRECETKSNPIHFHDFFTRRKVPRCLVVTGIDTSKLVPATLVTMMSTTPVDHDPDQESPAHIATTTVKVRIPIWIDEDIRYRGNLADRKDCELDEILHSGGRFWLSVDELRTSDFRLWVSKKHQGEWLAISSIPESSVKRVMPFDGAFLHTTKTTEVIRSRCPEPYHWNFDTERWDHKADLSDYRPYRLEKIGDKRKTPPTRIREIAAIIIGYLQQVENQDSDAEAEAEADDSSSEDEAPISDF
;
A
#
# COMPACT_ATOMS: atom_id res chain seq x y z
N MET A 1 51.15 29.14 29.14
CA MET A 1 50.40 28.85 30.38
C MET A 1 49.35 27.81 30.04
N SER A 2 49.74 26.54 30.12
CA SER A 2 48.84 25.38 30.03
C SER A 2 48.27 25.10 31.42
N SER A 3 46.97 24.80 31.48
CA SER A 3 46.41 24.03 32.59
C SER A 3 45.31 23.12 32.05
N ALA A 4 45.64 21.84 32.12
CA ALA A 4 44.77 20.69 31.91
C ALA A 4 43.90 20.47 33.15
N ILE A 5 42.74 19.85 32.95
CA ILE A 5 41.95 18.97 33.84
C ILE A 5 40.85 18.39 32.92
N GLY A 6 40.48 17.12 32.87
CA GLY A 6 40.86 15.90 33.57
C GLY A 6 39.96 14.80 33.01
N LEU A 7 40.54 13.81 32.33
CA LEU A 7 39.85 12.63 31.81
C LEU A 7 39.94 11.53 32.88
N GLU A 8 38.79 11.13 33.42
CA GLU A 8 38.70 10.00 34.33
C GLU A 8 38.64 8.70 33.53
N VAL A 9 39.68 7.89 33.72
CA VAL A 9 39.88 6.56 33.14
C VAL A 9 39.24 5.54 34.08
N ILE A 10 38.22 4.80 33.61
CA ILE A 10 37.65 3.66 34.32
C ILE A 10 38.49 2.42 33.98
N PRO A 11 38.94 1.61 34.96
CA PRO A 11 39.88 0.53 34.74
C PRO A 11 39.26 -0.65 33.99
N GLN A 12 40.04 -1.20 33.05
CA GLN A 12 39.80 -2.49 32.40
C GLN A 12 39.93 -3.60 33.45
N GLN A 13 38.86 -4.38 33.64
CA GLN A 13 38.95 -5.63 34.39
C GLN A 13 39.56 -6.73 33.52
N GLU A 14 40.43 -7.49 34.18
CA GLU A 14 41.31 -8.52 33.68
C GLU A 14 40.55 -9.69 33.06
N ALA A 15 40.99 -10.12 31.87
CA ALA A 15 40.59 -11.37 31.27
C ALA A 15 41.35 -12.52 31.96
N SER A 16 40.67 -13.27 32.82
CA SER A 16 41.19 -14.54 33.35
C SER A 16 41.00 -15.65 32.31
N THR A 17 42.12 -16.20 31.85
CA THR A 17 42.22 -17.41 31.05
C THR A 17 41.68 -18.60 31.85
N ILE A 18 40.57 -19.22 31.40
CA ILE A 18 40.11 -20.51 31.93
C ILE A 18 40.48 -21.60 30.92
N GLU A 19 41.26 -22.55 31.41
CA GLU A 19 41.71 -23.75 30.73
C GLU A 19 40.53 -24.59 30.23
N LYS A 20 40.69 -25.16 29.03
CA LYS A 20 39.77 -26.13 28.46
C LYS A 20 39.97 -27.46 29.14
N ASP A 21 39.02 -27.86 29.98
CA ASP A 21 38.87 -29.26 30.35
C ASP A 21 37.70 -29.89 29.60
N LYS A 22 37.97 -31.01 28.93
CA LYS A 22 37.01 -31.75 28.10
C LYS A 22 36.26 -32.74 28.99
N GLY A 23 35.16 -32.30 29.59
CA GLY A 23 34.22 -33.15 30.32
C GLY A 23 32.84 -33.18 29.66
N GLU A 24 32.39 -34.40 29.32
CA GLU A 24 31.01 -34.89 29.24
C GLU A 24 29.85 -33.93 28.88
N LYS A 25 29.21 -34.22 27.73
CA LYS A 25 27.97 -33.58 27.28
C LYS A 25 26.79 -34.04 28.16
N ASP A 26 26.54 -33.29 29.21
CA ASP A 26 25.23 -33.31 29.86
C ASP A 26 24.25 -32.49 29.01
N LYS A 27 23.17 -33.13 28.54
CA LYS A 27 22.09 -32.46 27.79
C LYS A 27 21.21 -31.75 28.82
N GLY A 28 21.72 -30.65 29.36
CA GLY A 28 20.95 -29.70 30.15
C GLY A 28 19.72 -29.28 29.35
N GLU A 29 18.56 -29.64 29.90
CA GLU A 29 17.25 -29.20 29.49
C GLU A 29 17.30 -27.66 29.40
N LYS A 30 17.18 -27.12 28.18
CA LYS A 30 17.11 -25.67 27.99
C LYS A 30 15.81 -25.22 28.63
N ASP A 31 15.94 -24.72 29.85
CA ASP A 31 14.90 -24.03 30.58
C ASP A 31 14.34 -22.94 29.66
N LYS A 32 13.17 -23.23 29.07
CA LYS A 32 12.49 -22.31 28.17
C LYS A 32 11.83 -21.29 29.07
N GLY A 33 12.64 -20.33 29.54
CA GLY A 33 12.22 -19.25 30.42
C GLY A 33 10.81 -18.79 30.05
N GLU A 34 9.91 -18.96 31.01
CA GLU A 34 8.50 -18.71 30.84
C GLU A 34 8.30 -17.26 30.36
N LYS A 35 7.75 -17.11 29.15
CA LYS A 35 7.51 -15.80 28.59
C LYS A 35 6.31 -15.19 29.30
N VAL A 36 6.57 -14.43 30.35
CA VAL A 36 5.57 -13.57 31.01
C VAL A 36 4.87 -12.77 29.92
N LYS A 37 3.59 -13.08 29.71
CA LYS A 37 2.77 -12.33 28.75
C LYS A 37 2.62 -10.93 29.35
N THR A 38 2.65 -9.89 28.54
CA THR A 38 2.42 -8.52 29.01
C THR A 38 1.28 -7.90 28.23
N GLN A 39 0.55 -7.00 28.89
CA GLN A 39 -0.45 -6.14 28.28
C GLN A 39 0.02 -4.70 28.45
N SER A 40 0.18 -4.00 27.32
CA SER A 40 0.54 -2.58 27.31
C SER A 40 -0.59 -1.77 26.69
N LYS A 41 -0.88 -0.61 27.27
CA LYS A 41 -1.88 0.34 26.76
C LYS A 41 -1.31 1.75 26.83
N LEU A 42 -1.61 2.56 25.81
CA LEU A 42 -1.31 3.99 25.84
C LEU A 42 -2.44 4.73 26.54
N HIS A 43 -2.10 5.78 27.29
CA HIS A 43 -3.07 6.62 27.99
C HIS A 43 -2.66 8.08 27.98
N GLY A 44 -3.64 8.94 28.24
CA GLY A 44 -3.45 10.38 28.32
C GLY A 44 -3.22 11.02 26.95
N PRO A 45 -2.79 12.29 26.91
CA PRO A 45 -2.63 13.01 25.66
C PRO A 45 -1.53 12.40 24.81
N HIS A 46 -1.85 12.12 23.55
CA HIS A 46 -0.95 11.59 22.54
C HIS A 46 -0.32 12.74 21.75
N ILE A 47 0.75 13.34 22.26
CA ILE A 47 1.31 14.57 21.68
C ILE A 47 2.36 14.26 20.62
N ILE A 48 2.19 14.80 19.43
CA ILE A 48 3.15 14.73 18.33
C ILE A 48 4.08 15.94 18.39
N LYS A 49 5.38 15.67 18.48
CA LYS A 49 6.43 16.69 18.51
C LYS A 49 7.31 16.63 17.26
N PHE A 50 7.31 17.71 16.48
CA PHE A 50 8.13 17.82 15.26
C PHE A 50 9.53 18.38 15.55
N ASN A 51 9.63 19.34 16.46
CA ASN A 51 10.86 20.11 16.72
C ASN A 51 11.67 19.61 17.92
N CYS A 52 11.42 18.39 18.40
CA CYS A 52 12.22 17.81 19.46
C CYS A 52 13.56 17.28 18.92
N LYS A 53 14.59 17.25 19.78
CA LYS A 53 15.94 16.78 19.43
C LYS A 53 15.93 15.40 18.74
N ASP A 54 15.06 14.49 19.18
CA ASP A 54 14.94 13.15 18.61
C ASP A 54 14.39 13.16 17.18
N ALA A 55 13.38 13.99 16.89
CA ALA A 55 12.81 14.12 15.55
C ALA A 55 13.77 14.82 14.59
N LEU A 56 14.43 15.90 15.02
CA LEU A 56 15.43 16.61 14.22
C LEU A 56 16.62 15.70 13.86
N ARG A 57 17.13 14.95 14.84
CA ARG A 57 18.21 13.96 14.60
C ARG A 57 17.77 12.90 13.59
N ARG A 58 16.52 12.41 13.69
CA ARG A 58 15.98 11.42 12.77
C ARG A 58 15.88 11.94 11.34
N GLY A 59 15.48 13.20 11.15
CA GLY A 59 15.46 13.82 9.83
C GLY A 59 16.82 13.82 9.13
N ASN A 60 17.90 13.91 9.93
CA ASN A 60 19.28 13.99 9.44
C ASN A 60 20.03 12.65 9.46
N SER A 61 19.44 11.57 9.97
CA SER A 61 20.14 10.29 10.16
C SER A 61 20.20 9.41 8.92
N GLY A 62 19.49 9.77 7.84
CA GLY A 62 19.38 8.94 6.64
C GLY A 62 18.55 7.67 6.82
N VAL A 63 17.84 7.52 7.95
CA VAL A 63 17.01 6.33 8.26
C VAL A 63 15.84 6.19 7.28
N ARG A 64 15.28 7.29 6.79
CA ARG A 64 14.16 7.28 5.84
C ARG A 64 14.64 6.77 4.48
N PRO A 65 14.18 5.61 4.00
CA PRO A 65 14.48 5.19 2.65
C PRO A 65 13.81 6.16 1.67
N GLN A 66 14.33 6.26 0.44
CA GLN A 66 13.64 7.01 -0.61
C GLN A 66 12.34 6.32 -1.03
N ARG A 67 12.31 4.99 -0.94
CA ARG A 67 11.19 4.15 -1.34
C ARG A 67 11.09 2.91 -0.46
N VAL A 68 9.86 2.44 -0.27
CA VAL A 68 9.57 1.13 0.31
C VAL A 68 8.78 0.29 -0.67
N TYR A 69 8.87 -1.03 -0.54
CA TYR A 69 8.12 -1.97 -1.38
C TYR A 69 7.09 -2.70 -0.56
N ARG A 70 5.87 -2.76 -1.09
CA ARG A 70 4.77 -3.55 -0.53
C ARG A 70 4.38 -4.61 -1.53
N TYR A 71 4.39 -5.87 -1.12
CA TYR A 71 3.76 -6.92 -1.92
C TYR A 71 2.28 -7.05 -1.52
N SER A 72 1.43 -7.41 -2.46
CA SER A 72 0.00 -7.63 -2.24
C SER A 72 -0.53 -8.74 -3.11
N HIS A 73 -1.47 -9.52 -2.56
CA HIS A 73 -2.13 -10.61 -3.26
C HIS A 73 -3.58 -10.75 -2.79
N GLU A 74 -4.33 -11.63 -3.46
CA GLU A 74 -5.77 -11.79 -3.31
C GLU A 74 -6.27 -12.25 -1.93
N LYS A 75 -5.37 -12.62 -1.02
CA LYS A 75 -5.72 -13.06 0.34
C LYS A 75 -5.24 -12.09 1.42
N ASN A 76 -4.66 -10.96 1.04
CA ASN A 76 -4.22 -9.97 2.01
C ASN A 76 -5.41 -9.36 2.74
N GLY A 77 -5.27 -9.15 4.06
CA GLY A 77 -6.29 -8.50 4.88
C GLY A 77 -6.45 -6.99 4.61
N THR A 78 -5.52 -6.37 3.89
CA THR A 78 -5.57 -4.95 3.50
C THR A 78 -6.24 -4.80 2.13
N LEU A 79 -7.16 -3.84 2.00
CA LEU A 79 -7.74 -3.47 0.72
C LEU A 79 -6.65 -2.85 -0.18
N SER A 80 -6.65 -3.18 -1.47
CA SER A 80 -5.64 -2.73 -2.42
C SER A 80 -6.29 -2.35 -3.75
N LYS A 81 -5.88 -1.21 -4.32
CA LYS A 81 -6.31 -0.81 -5.65
C LYS A 81 -5.84 -1.79 -6.71
N HIS A 82 -4.75 -2.51 -6.50
CA HIS A 82 -4.11 -3.34 -7.55
C HIS A 82 -4.52 -4.81 -7.50
N VAL A 83 -5.45 -5.17 -6.62
CA VAL A 83 -6.04 -6.52 -6.52
C VAL A 83 -7.45 -6.47 -7.11
N SER A 84 -7.83 -7.50 -7.88
CA SER A 84 -9.12 -7.56 -8.56
C SER A 84 -10.29 -7.45 -7.58
N ARG A 85 -11.30 -6.63 -7.93
CA ARG A 85 -12.54 -6.42 -7.15
C ARG A 85 -13.25 -7.73 -6.79
N VAL A 86 -13.25 -8.69 -7.71
CA VAL A 86 -13.95 -10.00 -7.64
C VAL A 86 -13.49 -10.88 -6.46
N ARG A 87 -12.43 -10.52 -5.74
CA ARG A 87 -11.94 -11.28 -4.57
C ARG A 87 -11.94 -10.50 -3.26
N HIS A 88 -12.36 -9.24 -3.25
CA HIS A 88 -12.76 -8.61 -2.00
C HIS A 88 -14.09 -9.21 -1.48
N ASP A 89 -14.89 -9.76 -2.40
CA ASP A 89 -16.22 -10.35 -2.18
C ASP A 89 -16.21 -11.68 -1.38
N THR A 90 -15.06 -12.34 -1.22
CA THR A 90 -14.95 -13.60 -0.45
C THR A 90 -14.74 -13.40 1.06
N HIS A 91 -15.06 -12.24 1.63
CA HIS A 91 -15.21 -12.11 3.08
C HIS A 91 -16.68 -12.32 3.46
N PRO A 92 -17.04 -13.44 4.12
CA PRO A 92 -18.44 -13.75 4.46
C PRO A 92 -19.13 -12.70 5.34
N ASP A 93 -18.40 -11.71 5.88
CA ASP A 93 -18.91 -10.81 6.92
C ASP A 93 -19.03 -9.32 6.54
N ASN A 94 -18.71 -8.84 5.31
CA ASN A 94 -18.88 -7.41 5.01
C ASN A 94 -18.93 -7.03 3.52
N LEU A 95 -20.14 -6.83 2.99
CA LEU A 95 -20.42 -6.28 1.65
C LEU A 95 -20.14 -4.75 1.52
N GLY A 96 -19.74 -4.06 2.60
CA GLY A 96 -19.59 -2.60 2.66
C GLY A 96 -18.16 -2.06 2.64
N LEU A 97 -17.12 -2.91 2.57
CA LEU A 97 -15.72 -2.47 2.67
C LEU A 97 -15.19 -2.02 1.29
N ILE A 98 -15.42 -0.75 0.97
CA ILE A 98 -14.95 -0.10 -0.26
C ILE A 98 -13.63 0.62 0.02
N LEU A 99 -12.63 0.39 -0.84
CA LEU A 99 -11.40 1.19 -0.87
C LEU A 99 -11.78 2.64 -1.19
N LEU A 100 -11.49 3.57 -0.28
CA LEU A 100 -11.82 4.98 -0.49
C LEU A 100 -11.10 5.52 -1.73
N GLU A 101 -11.76 6.44 -2.43
CA GLU A 101 -11.19 7.08 -3.62
C GLU A 101 -9.86 7.77 -3.29
N GLY A 102 -8.87 7.62 -4.17
CA GLY A 102 -7.53 8.16 -3.99
C GLY A 102 -6.61 7.35 -3.07
N ASN A 103 -7.10 6.27 -2.44
CA ASN A 103 -6.26 5.34 -1.68
C ASN A 103 -5.78 4.17 -2.56
N ALA A 104 -4.47 3.88 -2.52
CA ALA A 104 -3.92 2.66 -3.10
C ALA A 104 -4.04 1.47 -2.13
N PHE A 105 -3.90 1.72 -0.83
CA PHE A 105 -4.02 0.70 0.22
C PHE A 105 -4.79 1.22 1.42
N GLN A 106 -5.60 0.37 2.04
CA GLN A 106 -6.40 0.73 3.21
C GLN A 106 -6.62 -0.46 4.16
N SER A 107 -6.42 -0.23 5.46
CA SER A 107 -6.80 -1.19 6.49
C SER A 107 -8.33 -1.32 6.56
N LYS A 108 -8.83 -2.51 6.86
CA LYS A 108 -10.27 -2.72 7.09
C LYS A 108 -10.75 -2.11 8.41
N ALA A 109 -9.85 -1.99 9.38
CA ALA A 109 -10.14 -1.45 10.69
C ALA A 109 -9.67 0.00 10.80
N THR A 110 -10.44 0.81 11.52
CA THR A 110 -10.01 2.12 11.99
C THR A 110 -9.01 1.95 13.11
N LEU A 111 -7.92 2.73 13.08
CA LEU A 111 -6.95 2.73 14.16
C LEU A 111 -7.61 3.24 15.46
N LYS A 112 -7.52 2.46 16.52
CA LYS A 112 -7.76 2.88 17.89
C LYS A 112 -6.41 3.10 18.57
N THR A 113 -6.01 4.35 18.73
CA THR A 113 -4.66 4.71 19.19
C THR A 113 -4.24 3.97 20.47
N GLU A 114 -5.12 3.94 21.48
CA GLU A 114 -4.85 3.31 22.79
C GLU A 114 -4.68 1.78 22.72
N ASP A 115 -5.43 1.13 21.83
CA ASP A 115 -5.51 -0.32 21.71
C ASP A 115 -4.55 -0.88 20.64
N ASP A 116 -4.26 -0.12 19.59
CA ASP A 116 -3.52 -0.62 18.42
C ASP A 116 -2.04 -0.20 18.44
N LEU A 117 -1.71 0.98 19.00
CA LEU A 117 -0.32 1.43 19.13
C LEU A 117 0.35 0.81 20.37
N ASN A 118 0.39 -0.52 20.44
CA ASN A 118 1.06 -1.24 21.53
C ASN A 118 2.08 -2.26 20.99
N PRO A 119 3.17 -2.56 21.72
CA PRO A 119 4.23 -3.45 21.24
C PRO A 119 3.73 -4.86 20.92
N ARG A 120 2.71 -5.36 21.63
CA ARG A 120 2.15 -6.70 21.43
C ARG A 120 1.41 -6.83 20.11
N THR A 121 0.63 -5.82 19.70
CA THR A 121 -0.06 -5.81 18.40
C THR A 121 0.95 -5.89 17.26
N TYR A 122 2.01 -5.08 17.31
CA TYR A 122 3.07 -5.12 16.30
C TYR A 122 3.88 -6.41 16.34
N PHE A 123 4.21 -6.90 17.54
CA PHE A 123 4.86 -8.18 17.70
C PHE A 123 4.04 -9.31 17.09
N ALA A 124 2.72 -9.35 17.34
CA ALA A 124 1.84 -10.34 16.77
C ALA A 124 1.74 -10.24 15.24
N ALA A 125 1.70 -9.01 14.70
CA ALA A 125 1.68 -8.78 13.26
C ALA A 125 2.98 -9.24 12.56
N LEU A 126 4.14 -8.97 13.16
CA LEU A 126 5.46 -9.31 12.62
C LEU A 126 5.88 -10.77 12.90
N SER A 127 5.39 -11.37 13.98
CA SER A 127 5.72 -12.75 14.37
C SER A 127 4.97 -13.80 13.57
N ARG A 128 3.88 -13.43 12.88
CA ARG A 128 3.29 -14.30 11.85
C ARG A 128 4.38 -14.59 10.83
N GLU A 129 4.72 -15.86 10.65
CA GLU A 129 5.84 -16.33 9.82
C GLU A 129 5.81 -15.76 8.39
N CYS A 130 6.34 -14.56 8.21
CA CYS A 130 6.98 -14.11 7.00
C CYS A 130 8.46 -14.48 7.14
N GLU A 131 8.86 -15.53 6.46
CA GLU A 131 10.26 -15.78 6.11
C GLU A 131 10.65 -14.81 4.98
N THR A 132 10.70 -13.52 5.27
CA THR A 132 11.19 -12.52 4.33
C THR A 132 12.72 -12.54 4.35
N LYS A 133 13.34 -13.25 3.40
CA LYS A 133 14.74 -12.99 3.04
C LYS A 133 14.79 -11.61 2.40
N SER A 134 15.71 -10.76 2.84
CA SER A 134 15.84 -9.32 2.51
C SER A 134 16.19 -8.99 1.04
N ASN A 135 16.01 -9.92 0.11
CA ASN A 135 16.32 -9.73 -1.30
C ASN A 135 15.06 -9.94 -2.15
N PRO A 136 14.61 -8.93 -2.93
CA PRO A 136 13.48 -9.07 -3.86
C PRO A 136 13.75 -10.06 -5.00
N ILE A 137 14.95 -10.63 -5.08
CA ILE A 137 15.34 -11.64 -6.08
C ILE A 137 15.00 -13.07 -5.60
N HIS A 138 14.78 -13.29 -4.29
CA HIS A 138 14.49 -14.62 -3.74
C HIS A 138 13.00 -14.88 -3.46
N PHE A 139 12.09 -14.20 -4.18
CA PHE A 139 10.66 -14.53 -4.13
C PHE A 139 10.38 -16.00 -4.55
N HIS A 140 11.22 -16.58 -5.41
CA HIS A 140 11.08 -17.96 -5.87
C HIS A 140 11.09 -19.01 -4.73
N ASP A 141 11.96 -18.86 -3.73
CA ASP A 141 12.07 -19.82 -2.62
C ASP A 141 10.88 -19.75 -1.66
N PHE A 142 10.32 -18.55 -1.46
CA PHE A 142 9.18 -18.36 -0.55
C PHE A 142 7.90 -18.98 -1.12
N PHE A 143 7.73 -18.95 -2.44
CA PHE A 143 6.52 -19.43 -3.11
C PHE A 143 6.56 -20.90 -3.51
N THR A 144 7.74 -21.52 -3.63
CA THR A 144 7.84 -22.96 -3.98
C THR A 144 7.32 -23.91 -2.89
N ARG A 145 7.23 -23.48 -1.63
CA ARG A 145 6.83 -24.35 -0.49
C ARG A 145 5.40 -24.16 0.02
N ARG A 146 4.68 -23.11 -0.40
CA ARG A 146 3.31 -22.81 0.04
C ARG A 146 2.39 -22.64 -1.18
N LYS A 147 1.07 -22.72 -0.98
CA LYS A 147 0.08 -22.37 -2.02
C LYS A 147 0.42 -20.97 -2.55
N VAL A 148 1.04 -20.89 -3.74
CA VAL A 148 1.49 -19.65 -4.37
C VAL A 148 0.31 -18.68 -4.45
N PRO A 149 0.44 -17.43 -3.98
CA PRO A 149 -0.57 -16.41 -4.22
C PRO A 149 -0.78 -16.28 -5.73
N ARG A 150 -2.05 -16.32 -6.16
CA ARG A 150 -2.39 -16.43 -7.59
C ARG A 150 -2.05 -15.15 -8.34
N CYS A 151 -2.22 -14.01 -7.68
CA CYS A 151 -2.10 -12.68 -8.27
C CYS A 151 -1.23 -11.82 -7.36
N LEU A 152 0.09 -12.00 -7.42
CA LEU A 152 1.02 -11.19 -6.65
C LEU A 152 1.36 -9.89 -7.40
N VAL A 153 1.38 -8.79 -6.67
CA VAL A 153 1.77 -7.46 -7.14
C VAL A 153 2.76 -6.87 -6.15
N VAL A 154 3.82 -6.24 -6.65
CA VAL A 154 4.75 -5.47 -5.83
C VAL A 154 4.64 -4.00 -6.20
N THR A 155 4.30 -3.19 -5.21
CA THR A 155 4.11 -1.75 -5.36
C THR A 155 5.26 -1.00 -4.71
N GLY A 156 5.89 -0.10 -5.47
CA GLY A 156 6.89 0.83 -4.95
C GLY A 156 6.23 2.10 -4.45
N ILE A 157 6.44 2.41 -3.18
CA ILE A 157 5.83 3.54 -2.47
C ILE A 157 6.92 4.57 -2.19
N ASP A 158 6.66 5.82 -2.56
CA ASP A 158 7.50 6.97 -2.27
C ASP A 158 7.32 7.42 -0.83
N THR A 159 8.45 7.59 -0.15
CA THR A 159 8.53 8.02 1.24
C THR A 159 9.20 9.39 1.38
N SER A 160 9.51 10.06 0.27
CA SER A 160 10.16 11.38 0.26
C SER A 160 9.38 12.48 0.98
N LYS A 161 8.05 12.36 1.03
CA LYS A 161 7.15 13.28 1.75
C LYS A 161 7.02 13.01 3.25
N LEU A 162 7.67 11.96 3.77
CA LEU A 162 7.54 11.63 5.19
C LEU A 162 8.40 12.55 6.06
N VAL A 163 7.77 13.22 7.01
CA VAL A 163 8.39 14.12 7.98
C VAL A 163 8.59 13.41 9.31
N PRO A 164 9.78 13.51 9.94
CA PRO A 164 10.02 12.88 11.23
C PRO A 164 9.27 13.62 12.35
N ALA A 165 8.65 12.87 13.27
CA ALA A 165 8.06 13.40 14.50
C ALA A 165 8.15 12.39 15.64
N THR A 166 7.99 12.83 16.88
CA THR A 166 8.01 11.92 18.04
C THR A 166 6.66 11.98 18.73
N LEU A 167 5.99 10.83 18.82
CA LEU A 167 4.80 10.68 19.64
C LEU A 167 5.23 10.52 21.10
N VAL A 168 4.74 11.41 21.95
CA VAL A 168 4.99 11.43 23.39
C VAL A 168 3.68 11.13 24.11
N THR A 169 3.68 10.06 24.89
CA THR A 169 2.49 9.58 25.60
C THR A 169 2.88 8.82 26.87
N MET A 170 1.91 8.50 27.71
CA MET A 170 2.09 7.54 28.81
C MET A 170 1.73 6.13 28.32
N MET A 171 2.48 5.12 28.77
CA MET A 171 2.19 3.71 28.52
C MET A 171 2.16 2.96 29.84
N SER A 172 1.04 2.29 30.13
CA SER A 172 0.93 1.36 31.25
C SER A 172 1.29 -0.03 30.75
N THR A 173 2.09 -0.78 31.50
CA THR A 173 2.37 -2.20 31.23
C THR A 173 2.02 -3.04 32.46
N THR A 174 1.18 -4.04 32.23
CA THR A 174 0.75 -5.01 33.24
C THR A 174 1.23 -6.40 32.78
N PRO A 175 2.05 -7.10 33.58
CA PRO A 175 2.25 -8.52 33.41
C PRO A 175 0.91 -9.27 33.36
N VAL A 176 0.81 -10.29 32.53
CA VAL A 176 -0.34 -11.19 32.45
C VAL A 176 0.20 -12.52 32.91
N ASP A 177 0.12 -12.77 34.22
CA ASP A 177 0.28 -14.12 34.74
C ASP A 177 -0.96 -14.91 34.31
N HIS A 178 -0.71 -16.03 33.64
CA HIS A 178 -1.76 -16.99 33.32
C HIS A 178 -1.45 -18.25 34.11
N ASP A 179 -1.87 -18.27 35.38
CA ASP A 179 -2.12 -19.52 36.07
C ASP A 179 -3.65 -19.65 36.22
N PRO A 180 -4.32 -20.51 35.43
CA PRO A 180 -5.78 -20.65 35.48
C PRO A 180 -6.29 -21.16 36.84
N ASP A 181 -5.40 -21.68 37.70
CA ASP A 181 -5.74 -22.24 39.02
C ASP A 181 -5.53 -21.26 40.19
N GLN A 182 -5.08 -20.02 39.95
CA GLN A 182 -4.99 -18.99 40.99
C GLN A 182 -6.33 -18.25 41.17
N GLU A 183 -7.08 -18.59 42.23
CA GLU A 183 -8.34 -17.93 42.64
C GLU A 183 -8.18 -16.47 43.08
N SER A 184 -6.97 -15.90 43.04
CA SER A 184 -6.72 -14.49 43.32
C SER A 184 -5.53 -14.00 42.51
N PRO A 185 -5.69 -13.04 41.59
CA PRO A 185 -4.53 -12.41 40.98
C PRO A 185 -3.76 -11.69 42.09
N ALA A 186 -2.57 -12.20 42.44
CA ALA A 186 -1.60 -11.43 43.21
C ALA A 186 -1.52 -10.03 42.59
N HIS A 187 -1.53 -8.96 43.40
CA HIS A 187 -1.55 -7.57 42.90
C HIS A 187 -0.47 -7.36 41.83
N ILE A 188 -0.85 -7.51 40.56
CA ILE A 188 0.09 -7.36 39.46
C ILE A 188 0.35 -5.85 39.35
N ALA A 189 1.55 -5.44 39.74
CA ALA A 189 1.92 -4.03 39.69
C ALA A 189 1.96 -3.53 38.25
N THR A 190 1.01 -2.66 37.89
CA THR A 190 1.04 -1.93 36.62
C THR A 190 2.10 -0.85 36.69
N THR A 191 3.09 -0.92 35.80
CA THR A 191 4.09 0.14 35.67
C THR A 191 3.64 1.14 34.63
N THR A 192 3.64 2.43 34.95
CA THR A 192 3.31 3.50 34.00
C THR A 192 4.53 4.35 33.71
N VAL A 193 4.90 4.48 32.44
CA VAL A 193 6.08 5.23 32.01
C VAL A 193 5.75 6.15 30.85
N LYS A 194 6.45 7.28 30.78
CA LYS A 194 6.42 8.15 29.61
C LYS A 194 7.24 7.50 28.49
N VAL A 195 6.64 7.34 27.33
CA VAL A 195 7.29 6.76 26.15
C VAL A 195 7.40 7.77 25.02
N ARG A 196 8.51 7.70 24.29
CA ARG A 196 8.75 8.43 23.05
C ARG A 196 8.79 7.45 21.89
N ILE A 197 7.79 7.52 21.03
CA ILE A 197 7.63 6.62 19.89
C ILE A 197 8.05 7.35 18.62
N PRO A 198 9.06 6.84 17.89
CA PRO A 198 9.49 7.42 16.62
C PRO A 198 8.43 7.20 15.55
N ILE A 199 7.97 8.28 14.91
CA ILE A 199 6.94 8.25 13.89
C ILE A 199 7.33 9.12 12.69
N TRP A 200 6.81 8.77 11.53
CA TRP A 200 6.97 9.50 10.27
C TRP A 200 5.59 9.85 9.75
N ILE A 201 5.37 11.12 9.41
CA ILE A 201 4.04 11.65 9.04
C ILE A 201 4.10 12.20 7.63
N ASP A 202 3.12 11.87 6.80
CA ASP A 202 3.01 12.40 5.44
C ASP A 202 2.79 13.93 5.47
N GLU A 203 3.58 14.66 4.69
CA GLU A 203 3.57 16.13 4.63
C GLU A 203 2.28 16.71 4.02
N ASP A 204 1.51 15.93 3.26
CA ASP A 204 0.30 16.42 2.59
C ASP A 204 -0.84 16.81 3.57
N ILE A 205 -0.73 16.51 4.88
CA ILE A 205 -1.72 16.89 5.90
C ILE A 205 -1.44 18.29 6.44
N ARG A 206 -2.30 19.27 6.10
CA ARG A 206 -2.57 20.63 6.67
C ARG A 206 -1.41 21.53 7.15
N TYR A 207 -0.18 21.05 7.23
CA TYR A 207 0.98 21.72 7.80
C TYR A 207 1.97 22.09 6.69
N ARG A 208 1.45 22.67 5.59
CA ARG A 208 2.25 23.30 4.55
C ARG A 208 2.93 24.52 5.15
N GLY A 209 4.20 24.38 5.51
CA GLY A 209 5.00 25.43 6.14
C GLY A 209 6.41 24.94 6.43
N ASN A 210 7.27 25.84 6.90
CA ASN A 210 8.63 25.48 7.30
C ASN A 210 8.58 24.41 8.41
N LEU A 211 9.35 23.34 8.24
CA LEU A 211 9.46 22.25 9.21
C LEU A 211 9.80 22.76 10.62
N ALA A 212 10.62 23.82 10.71
CA ALA A 212 11.05 24.43 11.96
C ALA A 212 9.91 25.13 12.73
N ASP A 213 8.82 25.51 12.07
CA ASP A 213 7.73 26.28 12.68
C ASP A 213 6.51 25.41 13.02
N ARG A 214 6.60 24.09 12.80
CA ARG A 214 5.49 23.16 13.08
C ARG A 214 5.24 23.06 14.58
N LYS A 215 4.03 23.45 14.98
CA LYS A 215 3.59 23.34 16.37
C LYS A 215 3.32 21.88 16.75
N ASP A 216 3.56 21.58 18.02
CA ASP A 216 3.11 20.33 18.61
C ASP A 216 1.57 20.25 18.51
N CYS A 217 1.04 19.06 18.27
CA CYS A 217 -0.40 18.82 18.12
C CYS A 217 -0.77 17.45 18.70
N GLU A 218 -2.06 17.20 18.90
CA GLU A 218 -2.53 15.89 19.32
C GLU A 218 -2.58 14.93 18.13
N LEU A 219 -2.23 13.67 18.36
CA LEU A 219 -2.27 12.64 17.33
C LEU A 219 -3.67 12.51 16.73
N ASP A 220 -4.72 12.64 17.55
CA ASP A 220 -6.10 12.56 17.08
C ASP A 220 -6.43 13.68 16.10
N GLU A 221 -5.92 14.91 16.28
CA GLU A 221 -6.11 16.00 15.31
C GLU A 221 -5.51 15.65 13.94
N ILE A 222 -4.36 14.97 13.94
CA ILE A 222 -3.73 14.46 12.72
C ILE A 222 -4.62 13.38 12.10
N LEU A 223 -5.07 12.39 12.88
CA LEU A 223 -5.95 11.31 12.40
C LEU A 223 -7.25 11.85 11.78
N HIS A 224 -7.94 12.76 12.46
CA HIS A 224 -9.16 13.41 11.98
C HIS A 224 -8.93 14.22 10.70
N SER A 225 -7.71 14.72 10.48
CA SER A 225 -7.33 15.44 9.26
C SER A 225 -6.95 14.53 8.10
N GLY A 226 -7.13 13.20 8.22
CA GLY A 226 -6.68 12.23 7.21
C GLY A 226 -5.19 11.92 7.31
N GLY A 227 -4.62 12.13 8.50
CA GLY A 227 -3.24 11.86 8.89
C GLY A 227 -2.74 10.49 8.46
N ARG A 228 -1.55 10.45 7.86
CA ARG A 228 -0.91 9.20 7.45
C ARG A 228 0.46 9.07 8.06
N PHE A 229 0.71 7.92 8.65
CA PHE A 229 1.91 7.72 9.43
C PHE A 229 2.48 6.32 9.33
N TRP A 230 3.78 6.32 9.52
CA TRP A 230 4.65 5.18 9.31
C TRP A 230 5.57 5.02 10.51
N LEU A 231 5.86 3.77 10.86
CA LEU A 231 6.85 3.42 11.86
C LEU A 231 7.96 2.60 11.22
N SER A 232 9.22 2.94 11.52
CA SER A 232 10.36 2.10 11.21
C SER A 232 10.53 1.05 12.30
N VAL A 233 10.57 -0.23 11.93
CA VAL A 233 10.78 -1.32 12.91
C VAL A 233 12.12 -1.14 13.64
N ASP A 234 13.16 -0.67 12.96
CA ASP A 234 14.48 -0.46 13.53
C ASP A 234 14.48 0.64 14.61
N GLU A 235 13.73 1.71 14.39
CA GLU A 235 13.58 2.77 15.37
C GLU A 235 12.72 2.33 16.56
N LEU A 236 11.65 1.58 16.32
CA LEU A 236 10.81 1.05 17.41
C LEU A 236 11.57 0.12 18.35
N ARG A 237 12.50 -0.68 17.82
CA ARG A 237 13.37 -1.57 18.62
C ARG A 237 14.26 -0.81 19.60
N THR A 238 14.72 0.38 19.21
CA THR A 238 15.70 1.18 19.97
C THR A 238 15.07 2.31 20.78
N SER A 239 13.78 2.57 20.58
CA SER A 239 13.01 3.58 21.31
C SER A 239 12.50 3.10 22.67
N ASP A 240 11.90 4.03 23.42
CA ASP A 240 11.20 3.74 24.68
C ASP A 240 10.03 2.75 24.49
N PHE A 241 9.53 2.56 23.25
CA PHE A 241 8.50 1.59 22.90
C PHE A 241 8.96 0.13 22.96
N ARG A 242 10.28 -0.12 22.79
CA ARG A 242 10.93 -1.44 22.88
C ARG A 242 10.20 -2.56 22.14
N LEU A 243 10.17 -2.51 20.81
CA LEU A 243 9.57 -3.59 20.01
C LEU A 243 10.47 -4.85 19.95
N TRP A 244 10.04 -5.94 20.58
CA TRP A 244 10.81 -7.19 20.71
C TRP A 244 10.66 -8.13 19.51
N VAL A 245 11.12 -7.73 18.32
CA VAL A 245 11.04 -8.54 17.11
C VAL A 245 12.40 -9.06 16.63
N SER A 246 12.40 -10.15 15.85
CA SER A 246 13.63 -10.70 15.27
C SER A 246 14.33 -9.71 14.35
N LYS A 247 15.66 -9.80 14.23
CA LYS A 247 16.47 -8.98 13.31
C LYS A 247 16.11 -9.18 11.83
N LYS A 248 15.37 -10.24 11.49
CA LYS A 248 14.89 -10.47 10.11
C LYS A 248 13.99 -9.35 9.58
N HIS A 249 13.35 -8.59 10.46
CA HIS A 249 12.49 -7.45 10.11
C HIS A 249 13.26 -6.13 9.99
N GLN A 250 14.59 -6.18 9.91
CA GLN A 250 15.40 -4.99 9.72
C GLN A 250 15.04 -4.29 8.41
N GLY A 251 14.89 -2.96 8.46
CA GLY A 251 14.45 -2.17 7.32
C GLY A 251 12.97 -2.32 6.94
N GLU A 252 12.16 -3.04 7.72
CA GLU A 252 10.71 -3.08 7.53
C GLU A 252 10.04 -1.81 8.08
N TRP A 253 9.00 -1.37 7.37
CA TRP A 253 8.22 -0.18 7.69
C TRP A 253 6.75 -0.53 7.79
N LEU A 254 6.10 -0.02 8.83
CA LEU A 254 4.71 -0.24 9.14
C LEU A 254 3.90 1.00 8.77
N ALA A 255 3.09 0.91 7.73
CA ALA A 255 2.06 1.90 7.46
C ALA A 255 0.85 1.59 8.33
N ILE A 256 0.46 2.53 9.19
CA ILE A 256 -0.64 2.33 10.14
C ILE A 256 -1.96 2.88 9.57
N SER A 257 -1.87 3.84 8.67
CA SER A 257 -2.98 4.47 7.96
C SER A 257 -3.12 3.94 6.52
N SER A 258 -4.08 4.49 5.78
CA SER A 258 -4.13 4.36 4.32
C SER A 258 -2.85 4.87 3.65
N ILE A 259 -2.54 4.33 2.47
CA ILE A 259 -1.48 4.82 1.57
C ILE A 259 -2.16 5.39 0.33
N PRO A 260 -1.92 6.65 -0.06
CA PRO A 260 -2.56 7.26 -1.21
C PRO A 260 -1.97 6.72 -2.51
N GLU A 261 -2.76 6.82 -3.57
CA GLU A 261 -2.30 6.56 -4.94
C GLU A 261 -1.18 7.52 -5.36
N SER A 262 -1.21 8.77 -4.90
CA SER A 262 -0.16 9.76 -5.21
C SER A 262 1.24 9.36 -4.72
N SER A 263 1.32 8.49 -3.72
CA SER A 263 2.59 7.95 -3.21
C SER A 263 3.03 6.68 -3.94
N VAL A 264 2.17 6.08 -4.76
CA VAL A 264 2.55 4.93 -5.59
C VAL A 264 3.37 5.41 -6.78
N LYS A 265 4.58 4.88 -6.94
CA LYS A 265 5.44 5.23 -8.07
C LYS A 265 5.53 4.16 -9.15
N ARG A 266 5.32 2.90 -8.77
CA ARG A 266 5.30 1.79 -9.71
C ARG A 266 4.48 0.65 -9.15
N VAL A 267 3.85 -0.08 -10.05
CA VAL A 267 3.13 -1.32 -9.75
C VAL A 267 3.66 -2.40 -10.68
N MET A 268 4.12 -3.50 -10.11
CA MET A 268 4.82 -4.54 -10.85
C MET A 268 4.13 -5.88 -10.60
N PRO A 269 3.57 -6.53 -11.63
CA PRO A 269 3.03 -7.87 -11.47
C PRO A 269 4.17 -8.87 -11.31
N PHE A 270 3.97 -9.85 -10.43
CA PHE A 270 4.80 -11.05 -10.37
C PHE A 270 4.01 -12.21 -10.95
N ASP A 271 4.51 -12.79 -12.05
CA ASP A 271 3.79 -13.82 -12.79
C ASP A 271 3.95 -15.23 -12.19
N GLY A 272 4.68 -15.39 -11.10
CA GLY A 272 5.06 -16.68 -10.52
C GLY A 272 6.52 -17.07 -10.76
N ALA A 273 7.24 -16.35 -11.62
CA ALA A 273 8.68 -16.49 -11.80
C ALA A 273 9.42 -15.17 -11.94
N PHE A 274 8.85 -14.20 -12.67
CA PHE A 274 9.48 -12.92 -12.93
C PHE A 274 8.63 -11.77 -12.39
N LEU A 275 9.33 -10.79 -11.82
CA LEU A 275 8.76 -9.51 -11.45
C LEU A 275 8.90 -8.56 -12.64
N HIS A 276 7.78 -8.22 -13.28
CA HIS A 276 7.79 -7.40 -14.48
C HIS A 276 7.77 -5.92 -14.10
N THR A 277 8.84 -5.20 -14.43
CA THR A 277 9.01 -3.80 -14.05
C THR A 277 8.42 -2.82 -15.07
N THR A 278 8.15 -3.28 -16.30
CA THR A 278 7.70 -2.45 -17.42
C THR A 278 6.70 -3.21 -18.30
N LYS A 279 5.93 -2.44 -19.10
CA LYS A 279 5.06 -3.00 -20.13
C LYS A 279 5.90 -3.61 -21.24
N THR A 280 5.66 -4.88 -21.54
CA THR A 280 6.39 -5.63 -22.56
C THR A 280 5.52 -5.86 -23.79
N THR A 281 6.11 -6.38 -24.86
CA THR A 281 5.35 -6.80 -26.04
C THR A 281 4.63 -8.13 -25.83
N GLU A 282 4.83 -8.83 -24.71
CA GLU A 282 4.18 -10.10 -24.42
C GLU A 282 3.05 -9.90 -23.40
N VAL A 283 1.96 -10.65 -23.56
CA VAL A 283 0.90 -10.65 -22.54
C VAL A 283 1.45 -11.36 -21.31
N ILE A 284 1.48 -10.66 -20.18
CA ILE A 284 1.86 -11.26 -18.91
C ILE A 284 0.68 -12.08 -18.37
N ARG A 285 0.91 -13.37 -18.18
CA ARG A 285 -0.06 -14.30 -17.60
C ARG A 285 0.49 -14.84 -16.27
N SER A 286 -0.34 -14.91 -15.25
CA SER A 286 0.02 -15.60 -14.01
C SER A 286 0.23 -17.09 -14.29
N ARG A 287 1.27 -17.68 -13.70
CA ARG A 287 1.56 -19.11 -13.75
C ARG A 287 0.61 -19.97 -12.91
N CYS A 288 -0.37 -19.36 -12.24
CA CYS A 288 -1.46 -20.12 -11.62
C CYS A 288 -2.32 -20.81 -12.71
N PRO A 289 -3.05 -21.89 -12.38
CA PRO A 289 -3.91 -22.59 -13.35
C PRO A 289 -5.01 -21.70 -13.97
N GLU A 290 -5.44 -20.66 -13.25
CA GLU A 290 -6.51 -19.76 -13.66
C GLU A 290 -5.99 -18.73 -14.70
N PRO A 291 -6.82 -18.30 -15.67
CA PRO A 291 -6.39 -17.43 -16.78
C PRO A 291 -6.35 -15.96 -16.35
N TYR A 292 -5.40 -15.61 -15.49
CA TYR A 292 -5.15 -14.23 -15.08
C TYR A 292 -4.15 -13.55 -15.99
N HIS A 293 -4.51 -12.37 -16.50
CA HIS A 293 -3.65 -11.52 -17.32
C HIS A 293 -3.44 -10.17 -16.66
N TRP A 294 -2.23 -9.63 -16.73
CA TRP A 294 -1.95 -8.32 -16.18
C TRP A 294 -2.37 -7.21 -17.13
N ASN A 295 -3.26 -6.35 -16.66
CA ASN A 295 -3.68 -5.14 -17.33
C ASN A 295 -2.82 -3.97 -16.84
N PHE A 296 -1.99 -3.42 -17.72
CA PHE A 296 -1.10 -2.31 -17.42
C PHE A 296 -1.82 -0.97 -17.31
N ASP A 297 -2.99 -0.82 -17.94
CA ASP A 297 -3.73 0.44 -17.91
C ASP A 297 -4.48 0.60 -16.58
N THR A 298 -4.96 -0.52 -16.02
CA THR A 298 -5.63 -0.54 -14.71
C THR A 298 -4.70 -0.96 -13.56
N GLU A 299 -3.49 -1.40 -13.87
CA GLU A 299 -2.51 -1.97 -12.93
C GLU A 299 -3.11 -3.09 -12.06
N ARG A 300 -3.79 -4.05 -12.70
CA ARG A 300 -4.52 -5.15 -12.05
C ARG A 300 -4.40 -6.46 -12.79
N TRP A 301 -4.64 -7.55 -12.05
CA TRP A 301 -4.86 -8.87 -12.62
C TRP A 301 -6.32 -9.06 -13.03
N ASP A 302 -6.57 -9.24 -14.33
CA ASP A 302 -7.89 -9.51 -14.89
C ASP A 302 -8.08 -11.02 -15.06
N HIS A 303 -9.17 -11.55 -14.50
CA HIS A 303 -9.56 -12.94 -14.68
C HIS A 303 -10.32 -13.11 -16.00
N LYS A 304 -9.89 -14.05 -16.86
CA LYS A 304 -10.51 -14.29 -18.18
C LYS A 304 -10.60 -12.99 -19.01
N ALA A 305 -9.49 -12.25 -19.04
CA ALA A 305 -9.36 -11.03 -19.84
C ALA A 305 -9.78 -11.25 -21.31
N ASP A 306 -10.51 -10.29 -21.87
CA ASP A 306 -10.74 -10.24 -23.31
C ASP A 306 -9.47 -9.71 -24.00
N LEU A 307 -8.75 -10.62 -24.66
CA LEU A 307 -7.52 -10.30 -25.38
C LEU A 307 -7.78 -9.84 -26.83
N SER A 308 -9.05 -9.60 -27.21
CA SER A 308 -9.40 -8.99 -28.50
C SER A 308 -8.79 -7.59 -28.64
N ASP A 309 -8.76 -6.82 -27.55
CA ASP A 309 -7.97 -5.62 -27.39
C ASP A 309 -6.71 -5.91 -26.58
N TYR A 310 -5.58 -6.05 -27.26
CA TYR A 310 -4.31 -6.35 -26.61
C TYR A 310 -3.67 -5.14 -25.91
N ARG A 311 -4.12 -3.91 -26.21
CA ARG A 311 -3.44 -2.67 -25.79
C ARG A 311 -3.31 -2.54 -24.28
N PRO A 312 -4.32 -2.90 -23.45
CA PRO A 312 -4.15 -2.85 -22.00
C PRO A 312 -3.11 -3.85 -21.48
N TYR A 313 -2.89 -4.94 -22.20
CA TYR A 313 -2.13 -6.10 -21.71
C TYR A 313 -0.69 -6.16 -22.22
N ARG A 314 -0.38 -5.53 -23.35
CA ARG A 314 0.97 -5.53 -23.94
C ARG A 314 1.19 -4.36 -24.90
N LEU A 315 2.46 -4.12 -25.24
CA LEU A 315 2.86 -3.25 -26.34
C LEU A 315 2.55 -3.90 -27.68
N GLU A 316 2.39 -3.06 -28.70
CA GLU A 316 2.24 -3.46 -30.09
C GLU A 316 3.51 -4.16 -30.60
N LYS A 317 3.33 -5.25 -31.34
CA LYS A 317 4.38 -5.97 -32.07
C LYS A 317 4.26 -5.65 -33.56
N ILE A 318 5.40 -5.71 -34.26
CA ILE A 318 5.41 -5.65 -35.72
C ILE A 318 4.51 -6.77 -36.27
N GLY A 319 3.56 -6.39 -37.13
CA GLY A 319 2.58 -7.31 -37.71
C GLY A 319 1.26 -7.44 -36.94
N ASP A 320 1.10 -6.74 -35.81
CA ASP A 320 -0.21 -6.60 -35.18
C ASP A 320 -1.16 -5.86 -36.14
N LYS A 321 -2.07 -6.62 -36.76
CA LYS A 321 -3.13 -6.03 -37.59
C LYS A 321 -4.21 -5.50 -36.66
N ARG A 322 -4.55 -4.22 -36.79
CA ARG A 322 -5.67 -3.61 -36.09
C ARG A 322 -6.95 -4.40 -36.41
N LYS A 323 -7.51 -5.10 -35.43
CA LYS A 323 -8.91 -5.53 -35.52
C LYS A 323 -9.75 -4.31 -35.17
N THR A 324 -10.42 -3.76 -36.17
CA THR A 324 -11.39 -2.68 -35.95
C THR A 324 -12.45 -3.23 -34.99
N PRO A 325 -12.72 -2.57 -33.84
CA PRO A 325 -13.72 -3.05 -32.90
C PRO A 325 -15.07 -3.19 -33.63
N PRO A 326 -15.87 -4.24 -33.35
CA PRO A 326 -17.17 -4.43 -34.00
C PRO A 326 -18.09 -3.21 -33.85
N THR A 327 -18.00 -2.52 -32.70
CA THR A 327 -18.70 -1.26 -32.43
C THR A 327 -18.30 -0.16 -33.39
N ARG A 328 -17.00 0.02 -33.64
CA ARG A 328 -16.50 1.03 -34.59
C ARG A 328 -16.86 0.67 -36.03
N ILE A 329 -16.91 -0.61 -36.38
CA ILE A 329 -17.44 -1.07 -37.67
C ILE A 329 -18.92 -0.72 -37.80
N ARG A 330 -19.73 -0.91 -36.76
CA ARG A 330 -21.15 -0.54 -36.73
C ARG A 330 -21.37 0.96 -36.81
N GLU A 331 -20.56 1.76 -36.11
CA GLU A 331 -20.61 3.24 -36.18
C GLU A 331 -20.25 3.72 -37.59
N ILE A 332 -19.17 3.18 -38.18
CA ILE A 332 -18.78 3.48 -39.56
C ILE A 332 -19.88 3.06 -40.53
N ALA A 333 -20.46 1.88 -40.36
CA ALA A 333 -21.57 1.41 -41.20
C ALA A 333 -22.80 2.31 -41.07
N ALA A 334 -23.14 2.76 -39.86
CA ALA A 334 -24.26 3.68 -39.63
C ALA A 334 -24.03 5.03 -40.29
N ILE A 335 -22.80 5.57 -40.23
CA ILE A 335 -22.43 6.81 -40.92
C ILE A 335 -22.54 6.65 -42.44
N ILE A 336 -22.04 5.54 -42.99
CA ILE A 336 -22.11 5.27 -44.44
C ILE A 336 -23.57 5.12 -44.89
N ILE A 337 -24.39 4.36 -44.15
CA ILE A 337 -25.81 4.19 -44.47
C ILE A 337 -26.53 5.53 -44.41
N GLY A 338 -26.29 6.36 -43.39
CA GLY A 338 -26.90 7.68 -43.29
C GLY A 338 -26.50 8.61 -44.44
N TYR A 339 -25.24 8.56 -44.88
CA TYR A 339 -24.78 9.33 -46.04
C TYR A 339 -25.44 8.87 -47.34
N LEU A 340 -25.54 7.55 -47.58
CA LEU A 340 -26.18 7.01 -48.77
C LEU A 340 -27.67 7.38 -48.85
N GLN A 341 -28.38 7.35 -47.72
CA GLN A 341 -29.78 7.78 -47.65
C GLN A 341 -29.96 9.28 -47.94
N GLN A 342 -29.01 10.12 -47.51
CA GLN A 342 -29.04 11.55 -47.86
C GLN A 342 -28.85 11.79 -49.35
N VAL A 343 -27.96 11.05 -50.01
CA VAL A 343 -27.73 11.16 -51.45
C VAL A 343 -28.98 10.73 -52.22
N GLU A 344 -29.61 9.61 -51.84
CA GLU A 344 -30.82 9.10 -52.50
C GLU A 344 -32.02 10.06 -52.36
N ASN A 345 -32.15 10.73 -51.22
CA ASN A 345 -33.18 11.75 -51.03
C ASN A 345 -32.89 13.03 -51.83
N GLN A 346 -31.63 13.42 -52.03
CA GLN A 346 -31.29 14.58 -52.84
C GLN A 346 -31.55 14.37 -54.34
N ASP A 347 -31.34 13.14 -54.83
CA ASP A 347 -31.63 12.80 -56.23
C ASP A 347 -33.14 12.74 -56.50
N SER A 348 -33.95 12.30 -55.53
CA SER A 348 -35.42 12.28 -55.68
C SER A 348 -36.06 13.67 -55.60
N ASP A 349 -35.53 14.56 -54.76
CA ASP A 349 -35.99 15.96 -54.73
C ASP A 349 -35.63 16.72 -56.03
N ALA A 350 -34.49 16.39 -56.66
CA ALA A 350 -34.09 16.96 -57.94
C ALA A 350 -34.94 16.49 -59.13
N GLU A 351 -35.44 15.24 -59.11
CA GLU A 351 -36.39 14.74 -60.12
C GLU A 351 -37.81 15.32 -59.93
N ALA A 352 -38.23 15.58 -58.69
CA ALA A 352 -39.54 16.18 -58.41
C ALA A 352 -39.62 17.66 -58.83
N GLU A 353 -38.52 18.41 -58.75
CA GLU A 353 -38.47 19.80 -59.25
C GLU A 353 -38.38 19.90 -60.78
N ALA A 354 -37.93 18.85 -61.48
CA ALA A 354 -37.88 18.82 -62.94
C ALA A 354 -39.25 18.55 -63.60
N GLU A 355 -40.19 17.88 -62.91
CA GLU A 355 -41.54 17.63 -63.42
C GLU A 355 -42.56 18.75 -63.10
N ALA A 356 -42.21 19.72 -62.25
CA ALA A 356 -43.11 20.81 -61.86
C ALA A 356 -43.13 22.01 -62.82
N ASP A 357 -42.20 22.10 -63.78
CA ASP A 357 -42.03 23.27 -64.66
C ASP A 357 -42.68 23.13 -66.06
N ASP A 358 -43.39 22.03 -66.34
CA ASP A 358 -44.06 21.77 -67.65
C ASP A 358 -45.59 21.95 -67.61
N SER A 359 -46.11 22.77 -66.68
CA SER A 359 -47.55 23.07 -66.61
C SER A 359 -47.86 24.57 -66.49
N SER A 360 -47.58 25.33 -67.54
CA SER A 360 -48.25 26.62 -67.78
C SER A 360 -48.74 26.72 -69.22
N SER A 361 -49.93 26.15 -69.45
CA SER A 361 -50.76 26.44 -70.63
C SER A 361 -51.69 27.61 -70.31
N GLU A 362 -51.59 28.62 -71.18
CA GLU A 362 -52.66 29.41 -71.80
C GLU A 362 -53.97 29.63 -71.02
N ASP A 363 -54.26 30.90 -70.69
CA ASP A 363 -55.56 31.53 -70.99
C ASP A 363 -55.54 33.02 -70.60
N GLU A 364 -55.40 33.92 -71.58
CA GLU A 364 -55.97 35.28 -71.48
C GLU A 364 -56.74 35.63 -72.76
N ALA A 365 -58.04 35.79 -72.57
CA ALA A 365 -59.04 36.15 -73.56
C ALA A 365 -58.96 37.65 -73.96
N PRO A 366 -59.46 38.03 -75.15
CA PRO A 366 -59.47 39.42 -75.58
C PRO A 366 -60.69 40.16 -75.01
N ILE A 367 -60.45 41.36 -74.46
CA ILE A 367 -61.50 42.32 -74.11
C ILE A 367 -61.58 43.40 -75.20
N SER A 368 -62.82 43.69 -75.57
CA SER A 368 -63.32 44.57 -76.60
C SER A 368 -63.26 46.07 -76.27
N ASP A 369 -63.33 46.87 -77.34
CA ASP A 369 -63.86 48.24 -77.49
C ASP A 369 -63.12 49.42 -76.83
N PHE A 370 -62.44 50.25 -77.65
CA PHE A 370 -62.98 51.52 -78.21
C PHE A 370 -62.02 52.16 -79.21
#